data_AF-A0A7S1SKB5-F1
#
_entry.id   AF-A0A7S1SKB5-F1
#
_cell.length_a   1.000
_cell.length_b   1.000
_cell.length_c   1.000
_cell.angle_alpha   90.00
_cell.angle_beta   90.00
_cell.angle_gamma   90.00
#
_symmetry.space_group_name_H-M   'P 1'
#
loop_
_entity.id
_entity.type
_entity.pdbx_description
1 polymer ?
#
loop_
_entity_poly.entity_id
_entity_poly.type
_entity_poly.pdbx_seq_one_letter_code
_entity_poly.pdbx_strand_id
1 'polypeptide(L)'
;ERGKKRNVKAGASKTLRKPRRTEAQIEAEVADAFGIHPYVLTPEEDLHLPPTLDVGAYCEIRNHILAKWNGDPKRWLTLQAARSKISERHDYLVKLAWQFLSDHGHINYGILPQADSAKLRPAPCLRRHSVIVVGAGLAGLAAARQLTAAGHEVVVVEGRE
;
A
#
# COMPACT_ATOMS: atom_id res chain seq x y z
N GLU A 1 -50.58 -57.34 -17.86
CA GLU A 1 -49.66 -56.44 -17.12
C GLU A 1 -48.52 -55.99 -18.04
N ARG A 2 -48.41 -54.67 -18.33
CA ARG A 2 -47.30 -54.10 -19.11
C ARG A 2 -46.66 -52.98 -18.31
N GLY A 3 -45.49 -53.25 -17.75
CA GLY A 3 -44.70 -52.30 -16.95
C GLY A 3 -44.11 -51.18 -17.80
N LYS A 4 -44.50 -49.94 -17.51
CA LYS A 4 -43.98 -48.72 -18.14
C LYS A 4 -42.73 -48.25 -17.39
N LYS A 5 -41.55 -48.56 -17.93
CA LYS A 5 -40.26 -48.04 -17.43
C LYS A 5 -40.23 -46.51 -17.58
N ARG A 6 -40.18 -45.79 -16.46
CA ARG A 6 -40.00 -44.34 -16.40
C ARG A 6 -38.52 -44.03 -16.66
N ASN A 7 -38.26 -43.32 -17.75
CA ASN A 7 -36.94 -42.85 -18.14
C ASN A 7 -36.57 -41.63 -17.26
N VAL A 8 -35.58 -41.79 -16.39
CA VAL A 8 -35.07 -40.70 -15.53
C VAL A 8 -34.08 -39.90 -16.36
N LYS A 9 -34.46 -38.68 -16.76
CA LYS A 9 -33.52 -37.73 -17.39
C LYS A 9 -32.51 -37.29 -16.33
N ALA A 10 -31.25 -37.65 -16.53
CA ALA A 10 -30.13 -37.15 -15.73
C ALA A 10 -30.04 -35.61 -15.89
N GLY A 11 -30.23 -34.89 -14.79
CA GLY A 11 -29.99 -33.45 -14.74
C GLY A 11 -28.51 -33.16 -14.86
N ALA A 12 -28.11 -32.44 -15.92
CA ALA A 12 -26.75 -31.95 -16.07
C ALA A 12 -26.44 -30.96 -14.94
N SER A 13 -25.48 -31.31 -14.08
CA SER A 13 -24.98 -30.45 -13.02
C SER A 13 -24.24 -29.27 -13.65
N LYS A 14 -24.88 -28.10 -13.70
CA LYS A 14 -24.23 -26.85 -14.11
C LYS A 14 -23.31 -26.42 -12.98
N THR A 15 -22.00 -26.65 -13.14
CA THR A 15 -20.98 -26.04 -12.29
C THR A 15 -21.08 -24.52 -12.43
N LEU A 16 -21.62 -23.87 -11.41
CA LEU A 16 -21.62 -22.41 -11.27
C LEU A 16 -20.17 -21.92 -11.22
N ARG A 17 -19.66 -21.40 -12.34
CA ARG A 17 -18.37 -20.71 -12.38
C ARG A 17 -18.48 -19.50 -11.45
N LYS A 18 -17.65 -19.45 -10.40
CA LYS A 18 -17.59 -18.29 -9.50
C LYS A 18 -17.36 -17.02 -10.33
N PRO A 19 -18.06 -15.91 -10.03
CA PRO A 19 -17.86 -14.65 -10.74
C PRO A 19 -16.39 -14.22 -10.62
N ARG A 20 -15.84 -13.75 -11.73
CA ARG A 20 -14.45 -13.24 -11.77
C ARG A 20 -14.39 -11.97 -10.93
N ARG A 21 -13.42 -11.88 -10.02
CA ARG A 21 -13.20 -10.70 -9.19
C ARG A 21 -12.93 -9.48 -10.07
N THR A 22 -13.44 -8.32 -9.64
CA THR A 22 -13.17 -7.01 -10.26
C THR A 22 -11.82 -6.45 -9.78
N GLU A 23 -11.27 -5.47 -10.51
CA GLU A 23 -9.99 -4.83 -10.13
C GLU A 23 -10.11 -4.14 -8.76
N ALA A 24 -11.20 -3.41 -8.51
CA ALA A 24 -11.46 -2.76 -7.22
C ALA A 24 -11.55 -3.74 -6.04
N GLN A 25 -12.11 -4.94 -6.25
CA GLN A 25 -12.14 -5.97 -5.20
C GLN A 25 -10.74 -6.50 -4.87
N ILE A 26 -9.89 -6.67 -5.88
CA ILE A 26 -8.50 -7.08 -5.68
C ILE A 26 -7.74 -5.98 -4.93
N GLU A 27 -7.95 -4.71 -5.29
CA GLU A 27 -7.31 -3.56 -4.63
C GLU A 27 -7.73 -3.46 -3.15
N ALA A 28 -9.01 -3.69 -2.86
CA ALA A 28 -9.51 -3.74 -1.49
C ALA A 28 -8.90 -4.91 -0.68
N GLU A 29 -8.82 -6.10 -1.27
CA GLU A 29 -8.16 -7.27 -0.65
C GLU A 29 -6.68 -6.99 -0.36
N VAL A 30 -5.98 -6.24 -1.23
CA VAL A 30 -4.59 -5.83 -0.96
C VAL A 30 -4.53 -4.85 0.20
N ALA A 31 -5.41 -3.84 0.25
CA ALA A 31 -5.43 -2.89 1.37
C ALA A 31 -5.62 -3.61 2.72
N ASP A 32 -6.56 -4.56 2.79
CA ASP A 32 -6.77 -5.40 3.98
C ASP A 32 -5.51 -6.21 4.35
N ALA A 33 -4.79 -6.74 3.36
CA ALA A 33 -3.54 -7.47 3.60
C ALA A 33 -2.41 -6.56 4.15
N PHE A 34 -2.47 -5.26 3.89
CA PHE A 34 -1.60 -4.25 4.49
C PHE A 34 -2.09 -3.79 5.87
N GLY A 35 -3.19 -4.34 6.38
CA GLY A 35 -3.78 -3.97 7.66
C GLY A 35 -4.56 -2.66 7.62
N ILE A 36 -4.93 -2.17 6.43
CA ILE A 36 -5.62 -0.91 6.22
C ILE A 36 -7.03 -1.19 5.70
N HIS A 37 -8.04 -0.71 6.43
CA HIS A 37 -9.42 -0.95 6.03
C HIS A 37 -9.76 -0.27 4.68
N PRO A 38 -10.29 -0.98 3.68
CA PRO A 38 -10.37 -0.49 2.30
C PRO A 38 -11.34 0.66 2.06
N TYR A 39 -12.31 0.86 2.95
CA TYR A 39 -13.39 1.84 2.74
C TYR A 39 -13.48 2.92 3.82
N VAL A 40 -12.55 2.93 4.78
CA VAL A 40 -12.56 3.87 5.91
C VAL A 40 -11.14 4.38 6.11
N LEU A 41 -11.02 5.63 6.56
CA LEU A 41 -9.74 6.22 6.96
C LEU A 41 -9.23 5.53 8.23
N THR A 42 -7.91 5.31 8.31
CA THR A 42 -7.30 4.97 9.59
C THR A 42 -7.31 6.20 10.52
N PRO A 43 -7.17 6.03 11.85
CA PRO A 43 -7.04 7.17 12.77
C PRO A 43 -5.89 8.11 12.41
N GLU A 44 -4.80 7.56 11.88
CA GLU A 44 -3.65 8.33 11.41
C GLU A 44 -3.98 9.12 10.14
N GLU A 45 -4.74 8.54 9.21
CA GLU A 45 -5.25 9.26 8.04
C GLU A 45 -6.19 10.39 8.42
N ASP A 46 -7.14 10.13 9.33
CA ASP A 46 -8.12 11.12 9.81
C ASP A 46 -7.44 12.32 10.49
N LEU A 47 -6.30 12.11 11.14
CA LEU A 47 -5.52 13.17 11.77
C LEU A 47 -4.79 14.07 10.77
N HIS A 48 -4.30 13.52 9.66
CA HIS A 48 -3.41 14.24 8.73
C HIS A 48 -4.13 14.75 7.47
N LEU A 49 -5.30 14.20 7.14
CA LEU A 49 -6.02 14.55 5.92
C LEU A 49 -7.03 15.68 6.14
N PRO A 50 -7.36 16.46 5.09
CA PRO A 50 -8.34 17.53 5.21
C PRO A 50 -9.75 16.98 5.54
N PRO A 51 -10.52 17.63 6.42
CA PRO A 51 -11.87 17.16 6.78
C PRO A 51 -12.89 17.29 5.62
N THR A 52 -12.57 18.06 4.58
CA THR A 52 -13.42 18.25 3.39
C THR A 52 -13.14 17.24 2.27
N LEU A 53 -12.30 16.24 2.53
CA LEU A 53 -11.89 15.24 1.55
C LEU A 53 -13.05 14.33 1.14
N ASP A 54 -13.11 13.96 -0.15
CA ASP A 54 -13.94 12.83 -0.57
C ASP A 54 -13.28 11.53 -0.12
N VAL A 55 -13.75 11.00 1.01
CA VAL A 55 -13.21 9.77 1.63
C VAL A 55 -13.35 8.57 0.71
N GLY A 56 -14.44 8.46 -0.05
CA GLY A 56 -14.67 7.34 -0.97
C GLY A 56 -13.63 7.34 -2.09
N ALA A 57 -13.49 8.47 -2.78
CA ALA A 57 -12.51 8.62 -3.84
C ALA A 57 -11.07 8.49 -3.34
N TYR A 58 -10.77 9.00 -2.13
CA TYR A 58 -9.45 8.84 -1.51
C TYR A 58 -9.13 7.36 -1.24
N CYS A 59 -10.04 6.64 -0.59
CA CYS A 59 -9.86 5.22 -0.27
C CYS A 59 -9.64 4.37 -1.53
N GLU A 60 -10.41 4.60 -2.60
CA GLU A 60 -10.21 3.93 -3.89
C GLU A 60 -8.81 4.18 -4.45
N ILE A 61 -8.37 5.44 -4.46
CA ILE A 61 -7.04 5.83 -4.96
C ILE A 61 -5.92 5.25 -4.09
N ARG A 62 -6.05 5.30 -2.77
CA ARG A 62 -5.09 4.72 -1.82
C ARG A 62 -4.95 3.22 -2.05
N ASN A 63 -6.07 2.50 -2.18
CA ASN A 63 -6.07 1.05 -2.44
C ASN A 63 -5.44 0.74 -3.80
N HIS A 64 -5.71 1.56 -4.84
CA HIS A 64 -5.07 1.44 -6.14
C HIS A 64 -3.54 1.57 -6.05
N ILE A 65 -3.05 2.58 -5.33
CA ILE A 65 -1.61 2.82 -5.13
C ILE A 65 -0.96 1.65 -4.37
N LEU A 66 -1.61 1.16 -3.31
CA LEU A 66 -1.14 -0.01 -2.56
C LEU A 66 -1.07 -1.26 -3.43
N ALA A 67 -2.10 -1.55 -4.21
CA ALA A 67 -2.13 -2.68 -5.14
C ALA A 67 -1.02 -2.57 -6.19
N LYS A 68 -0.76 -1.35 -6.69
CA LYS A 68 0.31 -1.10 -7.64
C LYS A 68 1.70 -1.30 -7.06
N TRP A 69 1.93 -0.84 -5.83
CA TRP A 69 3.16 -1.11 -5.08
C TRP A 69 3.34 -2.61 -4.84
N ASN A 70 2.29 -3.30 -4.37
CA ASN A 70 2.30 -4.73 -4.10
C ASN A 70 2.63 -5.59 -5.34
N GLY A 71 2.29 -5.10 -6.54
CA GLY A 71 2.62 -5.77 -7.80
C GLY A 71 4.12 -5.75 -8.16
N ASP A 72 4.88 -4.75 -7.71
CA ASP A 72 6.31 -4.60 -7.97
C ASP A 72 7.02 -3.86 -6.83
N PRO A 73 7.15 -4.48 -5.63
CA PRO A 73 7.74 -3.84 -4.45
C PRO A 73 9.27 -3.74 -4.53
N LYS A 74 9.88 -4.16 -5.64
CA LYS A 74 11.33 -4.06 -5.89
C LYS A 74 11.70 -2.77 -6.61
N ARG A 75 10.71 -2.02 -7.10
CA ARG A 75 10.90 -0.79 -7.86
C ARG A 75 10.22 0.37 -7.16
N TRP A 76 10.91 1.50 -7.11
CA TRP A 76 10.34 2.73 -6.56
C TRP A 76 9.07 3.14 -7.31
N LEU A 77 7.95 3.24 -6.60
CA LEU A 77 6.70 3.73 -7.13
C LEU A 77 6.71 5.26 -7.14
N THR A 78 6.94 5.85 -8.31
CA THR A 78 6.89 7.31 -8.49
C THR A 78 5.46 7.83 -8.47
N LEU A 79 5.27 9.11 -8.13
CA LEU A 79 3.97 9.78 -8.21
C LEU A 79 3.37 9.70 -9.63
N GLN A 80 4.20 9.86 -10.67
CA GLN A 80 3.75 9.73 -12.06
C GLN A 80 3.25 8.31 -12.38
N ALA A 81 3.96 7.29 -11.88
CA ALA A 81 3.51 5.92 -12.02
C ALA A 81 2.20 5.71 -11.26
N ALA A 82 2.08 6.18 -10.01
CA ALA A 82 0.83 6.11 -9.24
C ALA A 82 -0.36 6.75 -9.97
N ARG A 83 -0.15 7.89 -10.65
CA ARG A 83 -1.17 8.62 -11.42
C ARG A 83 -1.65 7.91 -12.70
N SER A 84 -0.90 6.96 -13.26
CA SER A 84 -1.05 6.56 -14.68
C SER A 84 -2.43 6.05 -15.13
N LYS A 85 -3.29 5.59 -14.21
CA LYS A 85 -4.65 5.09 -14.50
C LYS A 85 -5.76 5.98 -13.93
N ILE A 86 -5.41 7.10 -13.31
CA ILE A 86 -6.33 7.95 -12.55
C ILE A 86 -6.58 9.24 -13.34
N SER A 87 -7.84 9.67 -13.37
CA SER A 87 -8.24 10.93 -14.02
C SER A 87 -7.51 12.12 -13.40
N GLU A 88 -7.12 13.10 -14.22
CA GLU A 88 -6.44 14.32 -13.76
C GLU A 88 -7.25 15.13 -12.75
N ARG A 89 -8.59 14.97 -12.74
CA ARG A 89 -9.48 15.60 -11.75
C ARG A 89 -9.15 15.18 -10.32
N HIS A 90 -8.58 13.99 -10.13
CA HIS A 90 -8.21 13.45 -8.83
C HIS A 90 -6.71 13.57 -8.53
N ASP A 91 -5.95 14.37 -9.30
CA ASP A 91 -4.49 14.50 -9.11
C ASP A 91 -4.11 14.95 -7.68
N TYR A 92 -4.96 15.76 -7.05
CA TYR A 92 -4.77 16.17 -5.65
C TYR A 92 -4.89 14.99 -4.67
N LEU A 93 -5.85 14.08 -4.88
CA LEU A 93 -6.02 12.87 -4.08
C LEU A 93 -4.87 11.89 -4.28
N VAL A 94 -4.39 11.75 -5.53
CA VAL A 94 -3.23 10.89 -5.84
C VAL A 94 -2.00 11.39 -5.11
N LYS A 95 -1.75 12.71 -5.13
CA LYS A 95 -0.65 13.33 -4.40
C LYS A 95 -0.76 13.10 -2.90
N LEU A 96 -1.94 13.35 -2.31
CA LEU A 96 -2.18 13.15 -0.87
C LEU A 96 -1.96 11.69 -0.47
N ALA A 97 -2.60 10.74 -1.16
CA ALA A 97 -2.48 9.32 -0.85
C ALA A 97 -1.03 8.82 -1.04
N TRP A 98 -0.38 9.17 -2.15
CA TRP A 98 1.00 8.76 -2.41
C TRP A 98 1.97 9.30 -1.35
N GLN A 99 1.80 10.57 -0.95
CA GLN A 99 2.62 11.19 0.07
C GLN A 99 2.37 10.55 1.44
N PHE A 100 1.11 10.43 1.86
CA PHE A 100 0.76 9.78 3.13
C PHE A 100 1.35 8.36 3.22
N LEU A 101 1.14 7.53 2.19
CA LEU A 101 1.64 6.16 2.16
C LEU A 101 3.18 6.09 2.16
N SER A 102 3.86 7.04 1.52
CA SER A 102 5.33 7.10 1.51
C SER A 102 5.87 7.52 2.87
N ASP A 103 5.29 8.56 3.47
CA ASP A 103 5.73 9.13 4.74
C ASP A 103 5.51 8.15 5.91
N HIS A 104 4.46 7.33 5.85
CA HIS A 104 4.14 6.30 6.86
C HIS A 104 4.74 4.92 6.55
N GLY A 105 5.54 4.79 5.48
CA GLY A 105 6.25 3.56 5.15
C GLY A 105 5.39 2.42 4.61
N HIS A 106 4.19 2.70 4.11
CA HIS A 106 3.32 1.71 3.45
C HIS A 106 3.76 1.38 2.01
N ILE A 107 4.49 2.27 1.36
CA ILE A 107 5.09 2.06 0.04
C ILE A 107 6.54 2.51 0.05
N ASN A 108 7.30 2.13 -0.99
CA ASN A 108 8.68 2.60 -1.19
C ASN A 108 9.65 2.29 -0.02
N TYR A 109 9.31 1.29 0.79
CA TYR A 109 10.16 0.75 1.85
C TYR A 109 11.09 -0.35 1.32
N GLY A 110 12.02 -0.82 2.15
CA GLY A 110 12.95 -1.89 1.76
C GLY A 110 13.98 -1.42 0.73
N ILE A 111 14.96 -2.26 0.34
CA ILE A 111 16.12 -1.84 -0.48
C ILE A 111 15.71 -1.72 -1.95
N LEU A 112 15.65 -0.49 -2.46
CA LEU A 112 15.17 -0.17 -3.81
C LEU A 112 16.29 0.47 -4.63
N PRO A 113 16.59 -0.04 -5.84
CA PRO A 113 17.68 0.47 -6.69
C PRO A 113 17.55 1.94 -7.12
N GLN A 114 16.32 2.48 -7.12
CA GLN A 114 15.99 3.83 -7.56
C GLN A 114 15.61 4.78 -6.41
N ALA A 115 15.76 4.32 -5.16
CA ALA A 115 15.64 5.18 -4.00
C ALA A 115 16.89 6.07 -3.93
N ASP A 116 16.92 7.15 -4.71
CA ASP A 116 17.91 8.20 -4.49
C ASP A 116 17.77 8.63 -3.03
N SER A 117 18.85 8.54 -2.25
CA SER A 117 18.89 8.99 -0.86
C SER A 117 18.46 10.46 -0.71
N ALA A 118 18.52 11.24 -1.80
CA ALA A 118 18.01 12.60 -1.87
C ALA A 118 16.47 12.71 -1.89
N LYS A 119 15.75 11.72 -2.44
CA LYS A 119 14.27 11.71 -2.60
C LYS A 119 13.52 11.23 -1.37
N LEU A 120 14.23 10.60 -0.43
CA LEU A 120 13.69 10.15 0.84
C LEU A 120 13.54 11.28 1.87
N ARG A 121 14.16 12.46 1.62
CA ARG A 121 14.11 13.59 2.55
C ARG A 121 12.67 14.03 2.77
N PRO A 122 12.18 14.02 4.02
CA PRO A 122 10.86 14.53 4.32
C PRO A 122 10.84 16.04 4.10
N ALA A 123 9.63 16.58 4.06
CA ALA A 123 9.38 18.00 3.97
C ALA A 123 10.25 18.78 4.99
N PRO A 124 10.71 20.00 4.64
CA PRO A 124 11.65 20.81 5.43
C PRO A 124 11.17 21.19 6.84
N CYS A 125 9.97 20.77 7.25
CA CYS A 125 9.36 21.03 8.54
C CYS A 125 9.70 20.01 9.65
N LEU A 126 10.28 18.84 9.34
CA LEU A 126 10.73 17.92 10.39
C LEU A 126 12.06 18.39 10.99
N ARG A 127 12.07 18.56 12.33
CA ARG A 127 13.28 18.79 13.12
C ARG A 127 14.23 17.60 12.90
N ARG A 128 15.45 17.89 12.43
CA ARG A 128 16.51 16.87 12.37
C ARG A 128 16.99 16.59 13.79
N HIS A 129 17.20 15.31 14.08
CA HIS A 129 17.64 14.82 15.38
C HIS A 129 18.81 13.87 15.14
N SER A 130 19.73 13.80 16.10
CA SER A 130 20.77 12.78 16.12
C SER A 130 20.23 11.57 16.89
N VAL A 131 20.21 10.41 16.24
CA VAL A 131 19.60 9.18 16.76
C VAL A 131 20.65 8.08 16.81
N ILE A 132 20.72 7.37 17.95
CA ILE A 132 21.55 6.17 18.11
C ILE A 132 20.63 4.96 18.08
N VAL A 133 20.87 4.03 17.17
CA VAL A 133 20.18 2.74 17.11
C VAL A 133 21.10 1.67 17.69
N VAL A 134 20.67 1.06 18.80
CA VAL A 134 21.40 -0.04 19.45
C VAL A 134 20.89 -1.37 18.88
N GLY A 135 21.78 -2.14 18.28
CA GLY A 135 21.49 -3.37 17.55
C GLY A 135 21.51 -3.17 16.02
N ALA A 136 22.38 -3.88 15.31
CA ALA A 136 22.48 -3.97 13.85
C ALA A 136 21.81 -5.23 13.27
N GLY A 137 20.81 -5.77 13.98
CA GLY A 137 19.91 -6.79 13.43
C GLY A 137 18.94 -6.22 12.39
N LEU A 138 18.06 -7.08 11.86
CA LEU A 138 17.06 -6.68 10.83
C LEU A 138 16.21 -5.47 11.28
N ALA A 139 15.74 -5.49 12.53
CA ALA A 139 14.93 -4.40 13.09
C ALA A 139 15.72 -3.09 13.19
N GLY A 140 16.95 -3.15 13.70
CA GLY A 140 17.80 -1.97 13.89
C GLY A 140 18.24 -1.34 12.57
N LEU A 141 18.66 -2.14 11.59
CA LEU A 141 19.00 -1.63 10.26
C LEU A 141 17.79 -1.08 9.52
N ALA A 142 16.61 -1.70 9.67
CA ALA A 142 15.36 -1.17 9.12
C ALA A 142 15.01 0.20 9.71
N ALA A 143 15.05 0.32 11.05
CA ALA A 143 14.80 1.58 11.75
C ALA A 143 15.82 2.65 11.36
N ALA A 144 17.12 2.32 11.39
CA ALA A 144 18.20 3.26 11.06
C ALA A 144 18.04 3.83 9.66
N ARG A 145 17.65 2.98 8.71
CA ARG A 145 17.42 3.42 7.34
C ARG A 145 16.21 4.33 7.21
N GLN A 146 15.08 4.00 7.84
CA GLN A 146 13.89 4.85 7.79
C GLN A 146 14.15 6.22 8.46
N LEU A 147 14.88 6.24 9.57
CA LEU A 147 15.28 7.49 10.22
C LEU A 147 16.24 8.32 9.36
N THR A 148 17.18 7.67 8.68
CA THR A 148 18.09 8.32 7.73
C THR A 148 17.32 8.87 6.53
N ALA A 149 16.35 8.11 6.02
CA ALA A 149 15.42 8.54 4.98
C ALA A 149 14.67 9.80 5.44
N ALA A 150 14.10 9.77 6.66
CA ALA A 150 13.48 10.90 7.34
C ALA A 150 14.44 12.08 7.62
N GLY A 151 15.71 12.03 7.17
CA GLY A 151 16.66 13.14 7.26
C GLY A 151 17.26 13.33 8.65
N HIS A 152 17.11 12.37 9.56
CA HIS A 152 17.82 12.34 10.83
C HIS A 152 19.27 11.89 10.64
N GLU A 153 20.15 12.31 11.55
CA GLU A 153 21.51 11.81 11.63
C GLU A 153 21.49 10.53 12.47
N VAL A 154 21.90 9.40 11.90
CA VAL A 154 21.74 8.10 12.55
C VAL A 154 23.09 7.38 12.69
N VAL A 155 23.36 6.90 13.90
CA VAL A 155 24.50 6.03 14.21
C VAL A 155 23.97 4.68 14.70
N VAL A 156 24.48 3.58 14.17
CA VAL A 156 24.13 2.22 14.60
C VAL A 156 25.27 1.62 15.42
N VAL A 157 24.96 1.05 16.59
CA VAL A 157 25.93 0.40 17.48
C VAL A 157 25.54 -1.07 17.66
N GLU A 158 26.45 -2.00 17.41
CA GLU A 158 26.25 -3.45 17.60
C GLU A 158 27.29 -3.96 18.61
N GLY A 159 26.89 -4.86 19.50
CA GLY A 159 27.78 -5.42 20.54
C GLY A 159 28.60 -6.62 20.10
N ARG A 160 28.52 -7.02 18.83
CA ARG A 160 29.27 -8.14 18.25
C ARG A 160 30.55 -7.60 17.61
N GLU A 161 31.64 -8.35 17.73
CA GLU A 161 32.90 -8.08 17.04
C GLU A 161 32.81 -8.34 15.53
#